data_AF-A0A939ENG8-F1
#
_entry.id   AF-A0A939ENG8-F1
#
_cell.length_a   1.000
_cell.length_b   1.000
_cell.length_c   1.000
_cell.angle_alpha   90.00
_cell.angle_beta   90.00
_cell.angle_gamma   90.00
#
_symmetry.space_group_name_H-M   'P 1'
#
loop_
_entity.id
_entity.type
_entity.pdbx_description
1 polymer ?
#
loop_
_entity_poly.entity_id
_entity_poly.type
_entity_poly.pdbx_seq_one_letter_code
_entity_poly.pdbx_strand_id
1 'polypeptide(L)'
;MSSGQITRQGIIDALAARDHFPWEVIEGCLSDPDECVPIFLLLLEREARGLEISPSEGRACFFATHLLAALRVTDALAPLTAILCNSPDRANLLFGDAIGDSIPMALMGLCAGKADAIWDRVAAPGADWVVREAYLRAWTHEALQERVPPDLMIERLRGFPSKIAPEPDSYLWAAWMTAIADLGLSELKPLVESLFQTGHIARDPFGYLPVDQAAFSEDLAEAALLRQQGTITLASWAQQKGYRPFAPKETDFRHAARHIMALGHSTRQQHPYPAPLLRVAEPDEDFTP
;
A
#
# COMPACT_ATOMS: atom_id res chain seq x y z
N MET A 1 9.47 21.60 -34.12
CA MET A 1 9.70 22.13 -32.76
C MET A 1 10.83 21.31 -32.18
N SER A 2 11.92 21.95 -31.79
CA SER A 2 13.15 21.26 -31.38
C SER A 2 12.88 20.47 -30.12
N SER A 3 13.06 19.14 -30.12
CA SER A 3 13.17 18.34 -28.90
C SER A 3 14.41 18.82 -28.14
N GLY A 4 14.24 19.83 -27.30
CA GLY A 4 15.25 20.20 -26.32
C GLY A 4 15.39 19.03 -25.37
N GLN A 5 16.54 18.37 -25.38
CA GLN A 5 16.86 17.27 -24.48
C GLN A 5 16.66 17.75 -23.03
N ILE A 6 15.69 17.16 -22.32
CA ILE A 6 15.43 17.53 -20.92
C ILE A 6 16.61 17.02 -20.11
N THR A 7 17.33 17.92 -19.44
CA THR A 7 18.47 17.52 -18.61
C THR A 7 18.00 16.79 -17.36
N ARG A 8 18.86 15.95 -16.77
CA ARG A 8 18.61 15.33 -15.45
C ARG A 8 18.07 16.33 -14.43
N GLN A 9 18.69 17.51 -14.33
CA GLN A 9 18.27 18.55 -13.41
C GLN A 9 16.88 19.10 -13.76
N GLY A 10 16.59 19.28 -15.06
CA GLY A 10 15.26 19.68 -15.53
C GLY A 10 14.17 18.67 -15.16
N ILE A 11 14.45 17.36 -15.25
CA ILE A 11 13.51 16.32 -14.80
C ILE A 11 13.25 16.45 -13.29
N ILE A 12 14.32 16.54 -12.49
CA ILE A 12 14.20 16.66 -11.02
C ILE A 12 13.41 17.91 -10.63
N ASP A 13 13.72 19.07 -11.20
CA ASP A 13 13.06 20.32 -10.84
C ASP A 13 11.58 20.31 -11.24
N ALA A 14 11.24 19.74 -12.39
CA ALA A 14 9.84 19.59 -12.81
C ALA A 14 9.05 18.63 -11.92
N LEU A 15 9.64 17.50 -11.49
CA LEU A 15 9.00 16.56 -10.56
C LEU A 15 8.95 17.11 -9.12
N ALA A 16 9.86 18.02 -8.77
CA ALA A 16 9.91 18.69 -7.48
C ALA A 16 8.93 19.86 -7.37
N ALA A 17 8.46 20.37 -8.51
CA ALA A 17 7.48 21.44 -8.58
C ALA A 17 6.14 20.98 -7.97
N ARG A 18 5.40 21.94 -7.39
CA ARG A 18 4.14 21.71 -6.66
C ARG A 18 3.02 22.67 -7.07
N ASP A 19 3.31 23.53 -8.02
CA ASP A 19 2.40 24.52 -8.62
C ASP A 19 1.53 23.91 -9.73
N HIS A 20 2.06 22.94 -10.48
CA HIS A 20 1.31 22.19 -11.49
C HIS A 20 1.62 20.70 -11.46
N PHE A 21 0.68 19.89 -11.92
CA PHE A 21 0.88 18.45 -12.07
C PHE A 21 1.84 18.18 -13.24
N PRO A 22 2.98 17.49 -13.04
CA PRO A 22 4.04 17.40 -14.06
C PRO A 22 3.81 16.25 -15.05
N TRP A 23 2.62 16.16 -15.65
CA TRP A 23 2.27 15.01 -16.50
C TRP A 23 3.18 14.86 -17.72
N GLU A 24 3.50 15.95 -18.42
CA GLU A 24 4.35 15.89 -19.62
C GLU A 24 5.74 15.28 -19.32
N VAL A 25 6.30 15.60 -18.15
CA VAL A 25 7.58 15.03 -17.71
C VAL A 25 7.42 13.57 -17.28
N ILE A 26 6.35 13.23 -16.57
CA ILE A 26 6.03 11.84 -16.20
C ILE A 26 5.86 10.98 -17.46
N GLU A 27 5.08 11.43 -18.43
CA GLU A 27 4.84 10.75 -19.71
C GLU A 27 6.13 10.60 -20.51
N GLY A 28 6.98 11.62 -20.53
CA GLY A 28 8.32 11.54 -21.12
C GLY A 28 9.17 10.44 -20.46
N CYS A 29 9.20 10.38 -19.12
CA CYS A 29 9.94 9.36 -18.38
C CYS A 29 9.38 7.94 -18.59
N LEU A 30 8.07 7.81 -18.77
CA LEU A 30 7.43 6.52 -19.08
C LEU A 30 7.73 6.07 -20.52
N SER A 31 7.92 7.02 -21.44
CA SER A 31 8.21 6.76 -22.86
C SER A 31 9.69 6.48 -23.11
N ASP A 32 10.60 7.00 -22.28
CA ASP A 32 12.04 6.73 -22.33
C ASP A 32 12.60 6.31 -20.95
N PRO A 33 12.35 5.06 -20.52
CA PRO A 33 12.79 4.56 -19.22
C PRO A 33 14.32 4.50 -19.06
N ASP A 34 15.05 4.24 -20.14
CA ASP A 34 16.50 4.02 -20.09
C ASP A 34 17.25 5.28 -19.65
N GLU A 35 16.74 6.47 -20.03
CA GLU A 35 17.30 7.76 -19.60
C GLU A 35 16.95 8.09 -18.14
N CYS A 36 15.75 7.71 -17.69
CA CYS A 36 15.19 8.21 -16.44
C CYS A 36 15.38 7.28 -15.23
N VAL A 37 15.32 5.96 -15.44
CA VAL A 37 15.43 4.96 -14.37
C VAL A 37 16.73 5.09 -13.55
N PRO A 38 17.92 5.24 -14.16
CA PRO A 38 19.16 5.39 -13.39
C PRO A 38 19.16 6.64 -12.50
N ILE A 39 18.52 7.73 -12.94
CA ILE A 39 18.39 8.97 -12.16
C ILE A 39 17.57 8.72 -10.90
N PHE A 40 16.41 8.05 -11.06
CA PHE A 40 15.49 7.80 -9.96
C PHE A 40 16.01 6.76 -8.98
N LEU A 41 16.66 5.69 -9.45
CA LEU A 41 17.31 4.71 -8.57
C LEU A 41 18.39 5.37 -7.73
N LEU A 42 19.28 6.15 -8.35
CA LEU A 42 20.32 6.88 -7.62
C LEU A 42 19.73 7.81 -6.57
N LEU A 43 18.64 8.51 -6.88
CA LEU A 43 17.95 9.38 -5.94
C LEU A 43 17.41 8.61 -4.73
N LEU A 44 16.68 7.51 -4.95
CA LEU A 44 16.14 6.66 -3.88
C LEU A 44 17.27 6.03 -3.05
N GLU A 45 18.36 5.57 -3.67
CA GLU A 45 19.50 4.99 -2.96
C GLU A 45 20.22 6.00 -2.07
N ARG A 46 20.38 7.24 -2.53
CA ARG A 46 20.98 8.31 -1.73
C ARG A 46 20.12 8.64 -0.53
N GLU A 47 18.82 8.77 -0.73
CA GLU A 47 17.86 9.01 0.34
C GLU A 47 17.86 7.85 1.35
N ALA A 48 17.82 6.60 0.87
CA ALA A 48 17.88 5.40 1.72
C ALA A 48 19.15 5.30 2.58
N ARG A 49 20.27 5.87 2.11
CA ARG A 49 21.56 5.90 2.83
C ARG A 49 21.72 7.14 3.73
N GLY A 50 20.72 8.02 3.78
CA GLY A 50 20.81 9.29 4.51
C GLY A 50 21.88 10.23 3.95
N LEU A 51 22.21 10.10 2.66
CA LEU A 51 23.14 11.01 2.00
C LEU A 51 22.43 12.35 1.75
N GLU A 52 23.19 13.43 1.82
CA GLU A 52 22.65 14.77 1.54
C GLU A 52 22.10 14.84 0.12
N ILE A 53 20.83 15.20 -0.01
CA ILE A 53 20.16 15.49 -1.28
C ILE A 53 19.60 16.91 -1.23
N SER A 54 19.47 17.54 -2.39
CA SER A 54 18.90 18.88 -2.47
C SER A 54 17.41 18.87 -2.08
N PRO A 55 16.83 20.01 -1.69
CA PRO A 55 15.39 20.10 -1.46
C PRO A 55 14.54 19.73 -2.70
N SER A 56 15.02 19.98 -3.92
CA SER A 56 14.29 19.57 -5.13
C SER A 56 14.39 18.07 -5.34
N GLU A 57 15.56 17.48 -5.15
CA GLU A 57 15.76 16.02 -5.18
C GLU A 57 14.82 15.32 -4.17
N GLY A 58 14.76 15.80 -2.93
CA GLY A 58 13.87 15.23 -1.90
C GLY A 58 12.39 15.31 -2.28
N ARG A 59 11.95 16.41 -2.89
CA ARG A 59 10.57 16.51 -3.41
C ARG A 59 10.33 15.61 -4.62
N ALA A 60 11.32 15.42 -5.48
CA ALA A 60 11.20 14.58 -6.66
C ALA A 60 11.10 13.07 -6.30
N CYS A 61 11.61 12.65 -5.14
CA CYS A 61 11.52 11.26 -4.66
C CYS A 61 10.10 10.68 -4.72
N PHE A 62 9.08 11.49 -4.47
CA PHE A 62 7.68 11.06 -4.56
C PHE A 62 7.36 10.50 -5.96
N PHE A 63 7.48 11.31 -7.01
CA PHE A 63 7.15 10.87 -8.37
C PHE A 63 8.17 9.88 -8.92
N ALA A 64 9.45 10.00 -8.55
CA ALA A 64 10.48 9.03 -8.89
C ALA A 64 10.10 7.61 -8.42
N THR A 65 9.59 7.48 -7.19
CA THR A 65 9.14 6.20 -6.62
C THR A 65 7.96 5.61 -7.42
N HIS A 66 6.97 6.44 -7.74
CA HIS A 66 5.79 6.02 -8.51
C HIS A 66 6.13 5.68 -9.97
N LEU A 67 7.08 6.40 -10.59
CA LEU A 67 7.62 6.08 -11.92
C LEU A 67 8.34 4.73 -11.93
N LEU A 68 9.25 4.50 -10.98
CA LEU A 68 9.95 3.21 -10.84
C LEU A 68 8.96 2.06 -10.63
N ALA A 69 7.90 2.28 -9.85
CA ALA A 69 6.85 1.30 -9.65
C ALA A 69 5.99 1.05 -10.90
N ALA A 70 5.60 2.11 -11.62
CA ALA A 70 4.87 1.99 -12.89
C ALA A 70 5.66 1.20 -13.94
N LEU A 71 6.98 1.42 -13.96
CA LEU A 71 7.96 0.77 -14.83
C LEU A 71 8.45 -0.60 -14.32
N ARG A 72 8.00 -1.06 -13.14
CA ARG A 72 8.36 -2.37 -12.56
C ARG A 72 9.85 -2.55 -12.30
N VAL A 73 10.55 -1.47 -11.95
CA VAL A 73 11.99 -1.50 -11.68
C VAL A 73 12.24 -2.10 -10.29
N THR A 74 12.30 -3.43 -10.20
CA THR A 74 12.32 -4.14 -8.90
C THR A 74 13.53 -3.85 -8.02
N ASP A 75 14.60 -3.27 -8.58
CA ASP A 75 15.78 -2.79 -7.85
C ASP A 75 15.45 -1.62 -6.91
N ALA A 76 14.37 -0.89 -7.18
CA ALA A 76 13.88 0.19 -6.31
C ALA A 76 13.25 -0.32 -5.01
N LEU A 77 12.93 -1.62 -4.90
CA LEU A 77 12.31 -2.18 -3.70
C LEU A 77 13.20 -1.99 -2.47
N ALA A 78 14.48 -2.36 -2.56
CA ALA A 78 15.40 -2.28 -1.42
C ALA A 78 15.58 -0.85 -0.87
N PRO A 79 15.89 0.18 -1.68
CA PRO A 79 16.01 1.54 -1.17
C PRO A 79 14.66 2.09 -0.67
N LEU A 80 13.55 1.81 -1.35
CA LEU A 80 12.22 2.21 -0.84
C LEU A 80 11.93 1.57 0.51
N THR A 81 12.24 0.29 0.68
CA THR A 81 12.09 -0.41 1.97
C THR A 81 12.94 0.21 3.06
N ALA A 82 14.19 0.57 2.77
CA ALA A 82 15.04 1.24 3.74
C ALA A 82 14.45 2.58 4.18
N ILE A 83 13.93 3.39 3.24
CA ILE A 83 13.28 4.67 3.56
C ILE A 83 12.04 4.44 4.45
N LEU A 84 11.14 3.55 4.03
CA LEU A 84 9.87 3.29 4.71
C LEU A 84 10.07 2.70 6.12
N CYS A 85 11.00 1.77 6.29
CA CYS A 85 11.14 1.01 7.54
C CYS A 85 12.15 1.59 8.52
N ASN A 86 13.21 2.28 8.06
CA ASN A 86 14.30 2.70 8.94
C ASN A 86 14.22 4.18 9.33
N SER A 87 13.34 4.97 8.72
CA SER A 87 13.25 6.41 8.97
C SER A 87 11.81 6.91 8.90
N PRO A 88 10.96 6.65 9.93
CA PRO A 88 9.55 7.04 9.92
C PRO A 88 9.31 8.51 9.60
N ASP A 89 10.10 9.42 10.18
CA ASP A 89 9.99 10.86 9.90
C ASP A 89 10.29 11.20 8.44
N ARG A 90 11.28 10.52 7.84
CA ARG A 90 11.62 10.71 6.42
C ARG A 90 10.58 10.09 5.51
N ALA A 91 10.09 8.90 5.82
CA ALA A 91 9.00 8.27 5.10
C ALA A 91 7.77 9.19 5.08
N ASN A 92 7.40 9.74 6.24
CA ASN A 92 6.28 10.66 6.36
C ASN A 92 6.53 11.98 5.61
N LEU A 93 7.75 12.53 5.67
CA LEU A 93 8.10 13.74 4.92
C LEU A 93 8.00 13.55 3.40
N LEU A 94 8.42 12.39 2.89
CA LEU A 94 8.48 12.13 1.46
C LEU A 94 7.12 11.70 0.89
N PHE A 95 6.36 10.91 1.64
CA PHE A 95 5.16 10.24 1.14
C PHE A 95 3.88 10.62 1.90
N GLY A 96 3.97 10.98 3.19
CA GLY A 96 2.80 11.33 4.01
C GLY A 96 1.68 10.29 3.90
N ASP A 97 0.45 10.76 3.66
CA ASP A 97 -0.74 9.92 3.50
C ASP A 97 -0.66 8.96 2.30
N ALA A 98 0.27 9.17 1.36
CA ALA A 98 0.49 8.23 0.27
C ALA A 98 0.98 6.86 0.77
N ILE A 99 1.56 6.76 1.98
CA ILE A 99 2.01 5.49 2.58
C ILE A 99 0.83 4.50 2.70
N GLY A 100 -0.34 4.97 3.15
CA GLY A 100 -1.55 4.14 3.24
C GLY A 100 -2.35 4.04 1.94
N ASP A 101 -2.01 4.84 0.92
CA ASP A 101 -2.84 4.99 -0.28
C ASP A 101 -2.18 4.47 -1.57
N SER A 102 -1.17 5.17 -2.09
CA SER A 102 -0.55 4.82 -3.38
C SER A 102 0.74 4.01 -3.25
N ILE A 103 1.44 4.07 -2.11
CA ILE A 103 2.62 3.24 -1.83
C ILE A 103 2.32 1.73 -1.81
N PRO A 104 1.18 1.22 -1.33
CA PRO A 104 0.84 -0.20 -1.46
C PRO A 104 0.83 -0.66 -2.92
N MET A 105 0.24 0.15 -3.82
CA MET A 105 0.27 -0.13 -5.27
C MET A 105 1.68 -0.02 -5.84
N ALA A 106 2.49 0.92 -5.34
CA ALA A 106 3.88 1.03 -5.75
C ALA A 106 4.68 -0.23 -5.35
N LEU A 107 4.51 -0.70 -4.11
CA LEU A 107 5.12 -1.94 -3.61
C LEU A 107 4.70 -3.13 -4.47
N MET A 108 3.40 -3.31 -4.76
CA MET A 108 2.90 -4.34 -5.70
C MET A 108 3.56 -4.26 -7.10
N GLY A 109 3.98 -3.07 -7.52
CA GLY A 109 4.75 -2.85 -8.74
C GLY A 109 6.19 -3.35 -8.66
N LEU A 110 6.82 -3.20 -7.49
CA LEU A 110 8.25 -3.42 -7.26
C LEU A 110 8.58 -4.81 -6.71
N CYS A 111 7.58 -5.52 -6.17
CA CYS A 111 7.78 -6.71 -5.33
C CYS A 111 7.45 -8.03 -6.01
N ALA A 112 7.17 -8.06 -7.31
CA ALA A 112 6.77 -9.27 -8.01
C ALA A 112 7.76 -10.43 -7.75
N GLY A 113 7.25 -11.53 -7.19
CA GLY A 113 8.05 -12.72 -6.86
C GLY A 113 8.93 -12.58 -5.61
N LYS A 114 8.74 -11.54 -4.79
CA LYS A 114 9.52 -11.27 -3.58
C LYS A 114 8.68 -11.38 -2.30
N ALA A 115 7.66 -12.25 -2.28
CA ALA A 115 6.67 -12.36 -1.20
C ALA A 115 7.29 -12.55 0.20
N ASP A 116 8.38 -13.30 0.32
CA ASP A 116 9.06 -13.50 1.60
C ASP A 116 9.68 -12.20 2.13
N ALA A 117 10.36 -11.45 1.26
CA ALA A 117 10.96 -10.17 1.63
C ALA A 117 9.91 -9.14 2.08
N ILE A 118 8.72 -9.16 1.47
CA ILE A 118 7.58 -8.32 1.86
C ILE A 118 7.05 -8.75 3.23
N TRP A 119 6.86 -10.05 3.45
CA TRP A 119 6.34 -10.58 4.71
C TRP A 119 7.27 -10.24 5.88
N ASP A 120 8.58 -10.31 5.68
CA ASP A 120 9.57 -9.92 6.69
C ASP A 120 9.39 -8.45 7.14
N ARG A 121 8.88 -7.58 6.27
CA ARG A 121 8.57 -6.19 6.62
C ARG A 121 7.25 -6.05 7.37
N VAL A 122 6.25 -6.87 7.07
CA VAL A 122 5.01 -6.95 7.87
C VAL A 122 5.34 -7.35 9.32
N ALA A 123 6.27 -8.29 9.47
CA ALA A 123 6.71 -8.81 10.76
C ALA A 123 7.72 -7.92 11.50
N ALA A 124 8.23 -6.85 10.89
CA ALA A 124 9.23 -5.99 11.50
C ALA A 124 8.61 -5.05 12.55
N PRO A 125 8.89 -5.21 13.85
CA PRO A 125 8.23 -4.42 14.90
C PRO A 125 8.68 -2.95 14.91
N GLY A 126 9.82 -2.62 14.31
CA GLY A 126 10.34 -1.26 14.26
C GLY A 126 9.73 -0.36 13.18
N ALA A 127 8.90 -0.90 12.28
CA ALA A 127 8.22 -0.12 11.27
C ALA A 127 6.86 0.39 11.79
N ASP A 128 6.46 1.58 11.35
CA ASP A 128 5.15 2.13 11.65
C ASP A 128 4.02 1.21 11.13
N TRP A 129 2.88 1.21 11.81
CA TRP A 129 1.75 0.34 11.48
C TRP A 129 1.24 0.57 10.04
N VAL A 130 1.23 1.82 9.55
CA VAL A 130 0.74 2.13 8.19
C VAL A 130 1.70 1.61 7.12
N VAL A 131 3.01 1.62 7.41
CA VAL A 131 4.03 1.00 6.56
C VAL A 131 3.81 -0.51 6.51
N ARG A 132 3.61 -1.13 7.68
CA ARG A 132 3.39 -2.58 7.80
C ARG A 132 2.09 -3.02 7.11
N GLU A 133 1.03 -2.21 7.19
CA GLU A 133 -0.21 -2.39 6.43
C GLU A 133 0.06 -2.33 4.91
N ALA A 134 0.84 -1.35 4.43
CA ALA A 134 1.19 -1.24 3.02
C ALA A 134 1.94 -2.49 2.50
N TYR A 135 2.87 -3.03 3.29
CA TYR A 135 3.53 -4.30 2.99
C TYR A 135 2.55 -5.48 3.02
N LEU A 136 1.63 -5.53 3.99
CA LEU A 136 0.66 -6.62 4.07
C LEU A 136 -0.27 -6.61 2.86
N ARG A 137 -0.70 -5.44 2.39
CA ARG A 137 -1.48 -5.31 1.14
C ARG A 137 -0.71 -5.78 -0.08
N ALA A 138 0.57 -5.41 -0.20
CA ALA A 138 1.44 -5.90 -1.28
C ALA A 138 1.65 -7.43 -1.21
N TRP A 139 1.79 -7.99 0.00
CA TRP A 139 1.89 -9.43 0.21
C TRP A 139 0.59 -10.16 -0.17
N THR A 140 -0.56 -9.60 0.23
CA THR A 140 -1.88 -10.12 -0.15
C THR A 140 -2.08 -10.10 -1.67
N HIS A 141 -1.55 -9.08 -2.37
CA HIS A 141 -1.52 -9.09 -3.83
C HIS A 141 -0.68 -10.25 -4.38
N GLU A 142 0.52 -10.52 -3.87
CA GLU A 142 1.32 -11.69 -4.30
C GLU A 142 0.57 -13.01 -4.08
N ALA A 143 -0.13 -13.13 -2.94
CA ALA A 143 -0.98 -14.26 -2.61
C ALA A 143 -2.16 -14.43 -3.57
N LEU A 144 -2.86 -13.35 -3.92
CA LEU A 144 -3.95 -13.33 -4.91
C LEU A 144 -3.47 -13.66 -6.33
N GLN A 145 -2.18 -13.45 -6.61
CA GLN A 145 -1.56 -13.81 -7.87
C GLN A 145 -0.97 -15.24 -7.87
N GLU A 146 -1.31 -16.05 -6.87
CA GLU A 146 -0.86 -17.43 -6.71
C GLU A 146 0.67 -17.58 -6.61
N ARG A 147 1.37 -16.50 -6.25
CA ARG A 147 2.83 -16.50 -6.03
C ARG A 147 3.23 -16.90 -4.61
N VAL A 148 2.25 -17.11 -3.73
CA VAL A 148 2.45 -17.65 -2.38
C VAL A 148 1.71 -18.98 -2.28
N PRO A 149 2.38 -20.08 -1.88
CA PRO A 149 1.72 -21.36 -1.69
C PRO A 149 0.57 -21.28 -0.66
N PRO A 150 -0.58 -21.93 -0.90
CA PRO A 150 -1.73 -21.90 0.01
C PRO A 150 -1.41 -22.23 1.46
N ASP A 151 -0.64 -23.29 1.70
CA ASP A 151 -0.25 -23.70 3.06
C ASP A 151 0.57 -22.61 3.76
N LEU A 152 1.47 -21.95 3.04
CA LEU A 152 2.30 -20.86 3.57
C LEU A 152 1.46 -19.61 3.88
N MET A 153 0.46 -19.29 3.04
CA MET A 153 -0.45 -18.17 3.28
C MET A 153 -1.22 -18.38 4.59
N ILE A 154 -1.80 -19.57 4.75
CA ILE A 154 -2.55 -19.97 5.94
C ILE A 154 -1.65 -19.96 7.17
N GLU A 155 -0.45 -20.57 7.08
CA GLU A 155 0.50 -20.62 8.19
C GLU A 155 0.88 -19.21 8.68
N ARG A 156 1.17 -18.31 7.74
CA ARG A 156 1.56 -16.92 8.03
C ARG A 156 0.45 -16.13 8.70
N LEU A 157 -0.76 -16.15 8.14
CA LEU A 157 -1.89 -15.42 8.70
C LEU A 157 -2.39 -16.03 10.00
N ARG A 158 -2.37 -17.36 10.15
CA ARG A 158 -2.68 -18.04 11.43
C ARG A 158 -1.66 -17.71 12.51
N GLY A 159 -0.38 -17.60 12.14
CA GLY A 159 0.70 -17.26 13.05
C GLY A 159 0.80 -15.78 13.41
N PHE A 160 0.12 -14.88 12.68
CA PHE A 160 0.20 -13.43 12.88
C PHE A 160 -0.11 -13.00 14.33
N PRO A 161 -1.19 -13.47 15.00
CA PRO A 161 -1.50 -13.02 16.36
C PRO A 161 -0.43 -13.34 17.40
N SER A 162 0.38 -14.39 17.18
CA SER A 162 1.40 -14.86 18.14
C SER A 162 2.82 -14.49 17.74
N LYS A 163 3.15 -14.52 16.44
CA LYS A 163 4.49 -14.18 15.92
C LYS A 163 4.68 -12.67 15.78
N ILE A 164 3.63 -11.96 15.38
CA ILE A 164 3.66 -10.51 15.17
C ILE A 164 3.09 -9.78 16.39
N ALA A 165 2.04 -10.33 17.00
CA ALA A 165 1.43 -9.86 18.24
C ALA A 165 1.28 -8.33 18.33
N PRO A 166 0.49 -7.69 17.43
CA PRO A 166 0.19 -6.27 17.58
C PRO A 166 -0.51 -5.99 18.92
N GLU A 167 -0.38 -4.76 19.41
CA GLU A 167 -1.16 -4.27 20.55
C GLU A 167 -2.67 -4.38 20.26
N PRO A 168 -3.53 -4.56 21.28
CA PRO A 168 -4.96 -4.82 21.07
C PRO A 168 -5.72 -3.76 20.25
N ASP A 169 -5.31 -2.49 20.36
CA ASP A 169 -5.88 -1.32 19.67
C ASP A 169 -5.17 -1.02 18.33
N SER A 170 -4.24 -1.87 17.91
CA SER A 170 -3.47 -1.64 16.69
C SER A 170 -4.35 -1.74 15.43
N TYR A 171 -4.22 -0.76 14.54
CA TYR A 171 -4.80 -0.81 13.19
C TYR A 171 -4.26 -1.95 12.32
N LEU A 172 -3.17 -2.62 12.74
CA LEU A 172 -2.67 -3.80 12.05
C LEU A 172 -3.65 -4.98 12.07
N TRP A 173 -4.56 -5.04 13.06
CA TRP A 173 -5.61 -6.07 13.09
C TRP A 173 -6.58 -5.91 11.92
N ALA A 174 -6.96 -4.68 11.55
CA ALA A 174 -7.80 -4.39 10.38
C ALA A 174 -7.14 -4.91 9.10
N ALA A 175 -5.85 -4.63 8.94
CA ALA A 175 -5.08 -5.06 7.78
C ALA A 175 -5.00 -6.59 7.68
N TRP A 176 -4.79 -7.26 8.81
CA TRP A 176 -4.75 -8.72 8.91
C TRP A 176 -6.12 -9.37 8.63
N MET A 177 -7.19 -8.85 9.22
CA MET A 177 -8.56 -9.31 8.96
C MET A 177 -8.94 -9.10 7.49
N THR A 178 -8.59 -7.94 6.92
CA THR A 178 -8.82 -7.63 5.50
C THR A 178 -8.09 -8.63 4.62
N ALA A 179 -6.82 -8.95 4.90
CA ALA A 179 -6.07 -9.95 4.15
C ALA A 179 -6.73 -11.34 4.23
N ILE A 180 -7.22 -11.77 5.41
CA ILE A 180 -7.93 -13.04 5.58
C ILE A 180 -9.22 -13.07 4.76
N ALA A 181 -10.03 -12.02 4.88
CA ALA A 181 -11.30 -11.88 4.18
C ALA A 181 -11.08 -11.88 2.67
N ASP A 182 -10.16 -11.06 2.18
CA ASP A 182 -9.90 -10.89 0.76
C ASP A 182 -9.26 -12.13 0.11
N LEU A 183 -8.52 -12.91 0.90
CA LEU A 183 -8.01 -14.22 0.47
C LEU A 183 -9.04 -15.35 0.66
N GLY A 184 -10.26 -15.06 1.11
CA GLY A 184 -11.32 -16.06 1.27
C GLY A 184 -10.94 -17.20 2.22
N LEU A 185 -10.10 -16.95 3.23
CA LEU A 185 -9.56 -17.99 4.12
C LEU A 185 -10.55 -18.28 5.26
N SER A 186 -11.70 -18.87 4.91
CA SER A 186 -12.81 -19.08 5.85
C SER A 186 -12.45 -19.93 7.07
N GLU A 187 -11.44 -20.80 6.94
CA GLU A 187 -10.89 -21.59 8.03
C GLU A 187 -10.25 -20.76 9.16
N LEU A 188 -9.87 -19.50 8.91
CA LEU A 188 -9.31 -18.60 9.91
C LEU A 188 -10.38 -17.77 10.64
N LYS A 189 -11.65 -17.84 10.23
CA LYS A 189 -12.75 -17.12 10.89
C LYS A 189 -12.85 -17.42 12.41
N PRO A 190 -12.82 -18.70 12.86
CA PRO A 190 -12.89 -18.99 14.30
C PRO A 190 -11.73 -18.38 15.09
N LEU A 191 -10.55 -18.24 14.47
CA LEU A 191 -9.40 -17.58 15.10
C LEU A 191 -9.70 -16.09 15.32
N VAL A 192 -10.18 -15.38 14.30
CA VAL A 192 -10.57 -13.96 14.40
C VAL A 192 -11.61 -13.76 15.51
N GLU A 193 -12.67 -14.56 15.52
CA GLU A 193 -13.72 -14.50 16.54
C GLU A 193 -13.18 -14.73 17.95
N SER A 194 -12.25 -15.68 18.12
CA SER A 194 -11.64 -15.95 19.42
C SER A 194 -10.76 -14.81 19.93
N LEU A 195 -10.04 -14.10 19.05
CA LEU A 195 -9.17 -12.98 19.43
C LEU A 195 -9.98 -11.78 19.95
N PHE A 196 -11.15 -11.55 19.37
CA PHE A 196 -12.13 -10.61 19.88
C PHE A 196 -12.69 -11.03 21.25
N GLN A 197 -13.08 -12.29 21.42
CA GLN A 197 -13.63 -12.80 22.69
C GLN A 197 -12.61 -12.76 23.83
N THR A 198 -11.32 -12.93 23.52
CA THR A 198 -10.22 -12.96 24.49
C THR A 198 -9.57 -11.60 24.71
N GLY A 199 -10.04 -10.55 24.05
CA GLY A 199 -9.52 -9.19 24.19
C GLY A 199 -8.14 -8.96 23.55
N HIS A 200 -7.67 -9.86 22.69
CA HIS A 200 -6.47 -9.62 21.87
C HIS A 200 -6.72 -8.59 20.78
N ILE A 201 -7.99 -8.40 20.38
CA ILE A 201 -8.44 -7.29 19.55
C ILE A 201 -9.40 -6.47 20.41
N ALA A 202 -9.08 -5.19 20.61
CA ALA A 202 -9.86 -4.29 21.46
C ALA A 202 -11.25 -4.03 20.86
N ARG A 203 -12.28 -4.01 21.72
CA ARG A 203 -13.69 -3.73 21.37
C ARG A 203 -14.24 -2.46 22.03
N ASP A 204 -13.37 -1.50 22.26
CA ASP A 204 -13.72 -0.23 22.90
C ASP A 204 -13.91 0.88 21.85
N PRO A 205 -14.34 2.10 22.25
CA PRO A 205 -14.58 3.21 21.30
C PRO A 205 -13.35 3.66 20.50
N PHE A 206 -12.14 3.25 20.88
CA PHE A 206 -10.90 3.51 20.16
C PHE A 206 -10.36 2.28 19.43
N GLY A 207 -10.99 1.12 19.61
CA GLY A 207 -10.71 -0.14 18.95
C GLY A 207 -11.74 -0.48 17.86
N TYR A 208 -12.15 -1.73 17.82
CA TYR A 208 -12.99 -2.29 16.77
C TYR A 208 -14.43 -2.47 17.23
N LEU A 209 -15.36 -2.06 16.38
CA LEU A 209 -16.79 -2.11 16.65
C LEU A 209 -17.40 -3.45 16.21
N PRO A 210 -18.58 -3.83 16.74
CA PRO A 210 -19.31 -5.00 16.24
C PRO A 210 -19.55 -4.97 14.73
N VAL A 211 -19.74 -3.77 14.16
CA VAL A 211 -19.92 -3.57 12.72
C VAL A 211 -18.66 -3.91 11.90
N ASP A 212 -17.47 -3.78 12.48
CA ASP A 212 -16.21 -4.14 11.84
C ASP A 212 -16.07 -5.66 11.74
N GLN A 213 -16.49 -6.39 12.79
CA GLN A 213 -16.54 -7.85 12.77
C GLN A 213 -17.60 -8.37 11.78
N ALA A 214 -18.73 -7.67 11.65
CA ALA A 214 -19.75 -7.99 10.66
C ALA A 214 -19.23 -7.77 9.23
N ALA A 215 -18.58 -6.62 8.97
CA ALA A 215 -17.94 -6.32 7.68
C ALA A 215 -16.90 -7.38 7.30
N PHE A 216 -16.07 -7.82 8.25
CA PHE A 216 -15.12 -8.92 8.03
C PHE A 216 -15.82 -10.21 7.59
N SER A 217 -16.95 -10.56 8.23
CA SER A 217 -17.70 -11.76 7.88
C SER A 217 -18.36 -11.67 6.50
N GLU A 218 -18.85 -10.50 6.12
CA GLU A 218 -19.43 -10.22 4.80
C GLU A 218 -18.38 -10.31 3.70
N ASP A 219 -17.26 -9.59 3.84
CA ASP A 219 -16.14 -9.59 2.88
C ASP A 219 -15.57 -11.02 2.70
N LEU A 220 -15.41 -11.76 3.79
CA LEU A 220 -14.93 -13.14 3.76
C LEU A 220 -15.89 -14.08 2.99
N ALA A 221 -17.20 -13.92 3.19
CA ALA A 221 -18.21 -14.72 2.50
C ALA A 221 -18.26 -14.38 1.00
N GLU A 222 -18.15 -13.09 0.65
CA GLU A 222 -18.06 -12.62 -0.74
C GLU A 222 -16.85 -13.23 -1.44
N ALA A 223 -15.64 -13.07 -0.88
CA ALA A 223 -14.41 -13.59 -1.47
C ALA A 223 -14.41 -15.11 -1.63
N ALA A 224 -14.95 -15.85 -0.64
CA ALA A 224 -15.10 -17.30 -0.72
C ALA A 224 -16.03 -17.73 -1.86
N LEU A 225 -17.14 -17.00 -2.08
CA LEU A 225 -18.07 -17.26 -3.18
C LEU A 225 -17.40 -16.97 -4.54
N LEU A 226 -16.69 -15.85 -4.67
CA LEU A 226 -16.02 -15.47 -5.92
C LEU A 226 -14.95 -16.50 -6.32
N ARG A 227 -14.23 -17.08 -5.35
CA ARG A 227 -13.28 -18.17 -5.60
C ARG A 227 -13.94 -19.43 -6.16
N GLN A 228 -15.14 -19.77 -5.69
CA GLN A 228 -15.89 -20.91 -6.24
C GLN A 228 -16.36 -20.67 -7.68
N GLN A 229 -16.57 -19.41 -8.07
CA GLN A 229 -17.01 -19.01 -9.41
C GLN A 229 -15.87 -18.92 -10.45
N GLY A 230 -14.60 -18.96 -10.02
CA GLY A 230 -13.41 -19.03 -10.88
C GLY A 230 -12.54 -17.76 -10.93
N THR A 231 -11.33 -17.89 -11.51
CA THR A 231 -10.24 -16.90 -11.45
C THR A 231 -10.54 -15.54 -12.09
N ILE A 232 -11.32 -15.50 -13.17
CA ILE A 232 -11.62 -14.24 -13.90
C ILE A 232 -12.40 -13.26 -13.01
N THR A 233 -13.34 -13.78 -12.21
CA THR A 233 -14.12 -12.97 -11.27
C THR A 233 -13.23 -12.46 -10.13
N LEU A 234 -12.34 -13.31 -9.62
CA LEU A 234 -11.40 -12.94 -8.55
C LEU A 234 -10.42 -11.85 -8.99
N ALA A 235 -9.86 -11.91 -10.20
CA ALA A 235 -8.91 -10.92 -10.69
C ALA A 235 -9.55 -9.53 -10.86
N SER A 236 -10.76 -9.46 -11.43
CA SER A 236 -11.51 -8.20 -11.58
C SER A 236 -11.87 -7.62 -10.21
N TRP A 237 -12.34 -8.46 -9.29
CA TRP A 237 -12.67 -8.05 -7.93
C TRP A 237 -11.43 -7.55 -7.17
N ALA A 238 -10.30 -8.26 -7.27
CA ALA A 238 -9.05 -7.86 -6.63
C ALA A 238 -8.58 -6.49 -7.13
N GLN A 239 -8.70 -6.24 -8.44
CA GLN A 239 -8.39 -4.93 -9.02
C GLN A 239 -9.31 -3.82 -8.50
N GLN A 240 -10.60 -4.10 -8.31
CA GLN A 240 -11.56 -3.14 -7.74
C GLN A 240 -11.26 -2.83 -6.27
N LYS A 241 -10.88 -3.83 -5.47
CA LYS A 241 -10.38 -3.68 -4.09
C LYS A 241 -8.99 -3.02 -4.01
N GLY A 242 -8.38 -2.71 -5.15
CA GLY A 242 -7.10 -2.02 -5.23
C GLY A 242 -5.86 -2.92 -5.09
N TYR A 243 -6.00 -4.24 -5.19
CA TYR A 243 -4.91 -5.20 -5.35
C TYR A 243 -4.40 -5.20 -6.79
N ARG A 244 -3.96 -4.02 -7.22
CA ARG A 244 -3.35 -3.81 -8.52
C ARG A 244 -2.06 -3.04 -8.32
N PRO A 245 -1.03 -3.34 -9.08
CA PRO A 245 0.15 -2.50 -9.08
C PRO A 245 -0.13 -1.11 -9.62
N PHE A 246 0.74 -0.17 -9.27
CA PHE A 246 0.71 1.19 -9.79
C PHE A 246 0.89 1.17 -11.32
N ALA A 247 -0.02 1.81 -12.05
CA ALA A 247 -0.06 1.76 -13.51
C ALA A 247 0.60 2.99 -14.14
N PRO A 248 1.18 2.87 -15.35
CA PRO A 248 1.70 3.99 -16.13
C PRO A 248 0.55 4.80 -16.75
N LYS A 249 -0.35 5.33 -15.92
CA LYS A 249 -1.56 6.06 -16.33
C LYS A 249 -1.67 7.37 -15.59
N GLU A 250 -2.11 8.41 -16.28
CA GLU A 250 -2.31 9.73 -15.69
C GLU A 250 -3.22 9.70 -14.47
N THR A 251 -4.26 8.87 -14.50
CA THR A 251 -5.20 8.69 -13.38
C THR A 251 -4.52 8.24 -12.10
N ASP A 252 -3.55 7.33 -12.19
CA ASP A 252 -2.84 6.80 -11.02
C ASP A 252 -1.88 7.84 -10.44
N PHE A 253 -1.16 8.56 -11.32
CA PHE A 253 -0.28 9.64 -10.90
C PHE A 253 -1.05 10.82 -10.30
N ARG A 254 -2.22 11.18 -10.85
CA ARG A 254 -3.09 12.21 -10.27
C ARG A 254 -3.66 11.77 -8.92
N HIS A 255 -4.05 10.51 -8.80
CA HIS A 255 -4.50 9.95 -7.53
C HIS A 255 -3.39 10.04 -6.47
N ALA A 256 -2.17 9.61 -6.78
CA ALA A 256 -1.04 9.74 -5.86
C ALA A 256 -0.73 11.22 -5.54
N ALA A 257 -0.75 12.09 -6.55
CA ALA A 257 -0.40 13.50 -6.39
C ALA A 257 -1.35 14.30 -5.49
N ARG A 258 -2.56 13.80 -5.20
CA ARG A 258 -3.53 14.47 -4.30
C ARG A 258 -2.97 14.75 -2.90
N HIS A 259 -1.96 13.99 -2.48
CA HIS A 259 -1.32 14.12 -1.17
C HIS A 259 -0.26 15.21 -1.09
N ILE A 260 0.29 15.62 -2.22
CA ILE A 260 1.41 16.59 -2.28
C ILE A 260 1.07 17.87 -3.02
N MET A 261 -0.03 17.85 -3.77
CA MET A 261 -0.50 18.96 -4.59
C MET A 261 -1.77 19.56 -3.98
N ALA A 262 -1.87 20.89 -3.93
CA ALA A 262 -3.12 21.59 -3.65
C ALA A 262 -4.05 21.53 -4.88
N LEU A 263 -4.46 20.33 -5.29
CA LEU A 263 -5.40 20.15 -6.39
C LEU A 263 -6.75 20.69 -5.92
N GLY A 264 -7.15 21.85 -6.49
CA GLY A 264 -8.44 22.47 -6.22
C GLY A 264 -9.56 21.44 -6.35
N HIS A 265 -10.49 21.48 -5.38
CA HIS A 265 -11.57 20.50 -5.25
C HIS A 265 -12.29 20.27 -6.59
N SER A 266 -12.07 19.11 -7.20
CA SER A 266 -12.90 18.62 -8.29
C SER A 266 -13.09 17.13 -8.15
N THR A 267 -14.38 16.80 -8.00
CA THR A 267 -15.00 15.48 -7.90
C THR A 267 -14.52 14.60 -6.76
N ARG A 268 -15.36 14.54 -5.70
CA ARG A 268 -15.64 13.29 -4.99
C ARG A 268 -16.07 12.24 -6.02
N GLN A 269 -15.13 11.59 -6.68
CA GLN A 269 -15.38 10.23 -7.16
C GLN A 269 -15.52 9.38 -5.89
N GLN A 270 -16.64 8.66 -5.80
CA GLN A 270 -16.81 7.62 -4.79
C GLN A 270 -15.57 6.73 -4.82
N HIS A 271 -14.94 6.59 -3.65
CA HIS A 271 -13.71 5.85 -3.48
C HIS A 271 -13.86 4.43 -4.03
N PRO A 272 -12.95 3.93 -4.89
CA PRO A 272 -12.82 2.50 -5.14
C PRO A 272 -12.16 1.77 -3.96
N TYR A 273 -11.56 2.51 -3.03
CA TYR A 273 -11.04 1.95 -1.79
C TYR A 273 -12.15 1.95 -0.73
N PRO A 274 -12.71 0.80 -0.33
CA PRO A 274 -13.43 0.77 0.94
C PRO A 274 -12.43 1.22 2.01
N ALA A 275 -12.85 2.08 2.94
CA ALA A 275 -12.15 2.15 4.21
C ALA A 275 -12.09 0.70 4.74
N PRO A 276 -10.90 0.07 4.86
CA PRO A 276 -10.83 -1.32 5.23
C PRO A 276 -11.36 -1.44 6.66
N LEU A 277 -12.41 -2.24 6.82
CA LEU A 277 -13.00 -2.76 8.06
C LEU A 277 -13.26 -1.81 9.23
N LEU A 278 -13.01 -0.51 9.11
CA LEU A 278 -13.28 0.47 10.16
C LEU A 278 -14.46 1.31 9.72
N ARG A 279 -15.65 0.99 10.23
CA ARG A 279 -16.78 1.92 10.14
C ARG A 279 -16.68 2.92 11.27
N VAL A 280 -17.02 4.18 10.97
CA VAL A 280 -17.16 5.21 12.00
C VAL A 280 -18.37 4.85 12.86
N ALA A 281 -18.20 4.82 14.18
CA ALA A 281 -19.30 4.62 15.12
C ALA A 281 -20.44 5.60 14.85
N GLU A 282 -21.65 5.10 14.63
CA GLU A 282 -22.83 5.95 14.66
C GLU A 282 -23.22 6.27 16.12
N PRO A 283 -23.85 7.44 16.40
CA PRO A 283 -24.09 7.92 17.76
C PRO A 283 -24.90 6.98 18.67
N ASP A 284 -25.56 5.97 18.11
CA ASP A 284 -26.53 5.10 18.79
C ASP A 284 -26.07 3.63 18.90
N GLU A 285 -24.81 3.30 18.59
CA GLU A 285 -24.30 1.93 18.80
C GLU A 285 -24.04 1.66 20.30
N ASP A 286 -24.90 0.83 20.91
CA ASP A 286 -24.80 0.41 22.30
C ASP A 286 -23.53 -0.42 22.54
N PHE A 287 -22.55 0.17 23.23
CA PHE A 287 -21.36 -0.51 23.74
C PHE A 287 -21.74 -1.34 24.97
N THR A 288 -22.19 -2.58 24.78
CA THR A 288 -22.30 -3.54 25.89
C THR A 288 -21.03 -4.40 25.95
N PRO A 289 -20.31 -4.41 27.09
CA PRO A 289 -19.06 -5.16 27.26
C PRO A 289 -19.23 -6.69 27.24
#